data_AF-A6ETM0-F1
#
_entry.id   AF-A6ETM0-F1
#
_cell.length_a   1.000
_cell.length_b   1.000
_cell.length_c   1.000
_cell.angle_alpha   90.00
_cell.angle_beta   90.00
_cell.angle_gamma   90.00
#
_symmetry.space_group_name_H-M   'P 1'
#
loop_
_entity.id
_entity.type
_entity.pdbx_description
1 polymer ?
#
loop_
_entity_poly.entity_id
_entity_poly.type
_entity_poly.pdbx_seq_one_letter_code
_entity_poly.pdbx_strand_id
1 'polypeptide(L)'
;MKFIILFLAVVFGYIVASILSSKNVKNISLYLAFSGAFLLSITLFELLPEVFENLEGNPGIFIMIGILIQIGLEFFSKGSEHGHVHLSTGKQTFPLVLLISLSLHALIEGFPISGDNNLLWGIVIHKIPVAIVLSFFFINAKYTRKTTILFLLIFGAMTPLGTYLMDISPTLFKYKFEVSAIAIGVFLHVSTTILFESSKDHKFNLSKVLVILFAVVLAYFL
;
A
#
# COMPACT_ATOMS: atom_id res chain seq x y z
N MET A 1 1.71 -20.01 -5.89
CA MET A 1 2.45 -19.52 -4.70
C MET A 1 2.28 -18.01 -4.49
N LYS A 2 2.37 -17.18 -5.55
CA LYS A 2 2.19 -15.71 -5.48
C LYS A 2 0.94 -15.22 -4.72
N PHE A 3 -0.23 -15.80 -4.99
CA PHE A 3 -1.48 -15.38 -4.33
C PHE A 3 -1.47 -15.60 -2.81
N ILE A 4 -0.91 -16.72 -2.37
CA ILE A 4 -0.87 -17.11 -0.96
C ILE A 4 0.09 -16.21 -0.20
N ILE A 5 1.28 -15.94 -0.75
CA ILE A 5 2.27 -15.10 -0.05
C ILE A 5 1.81 -13.65 0.11
N LEU A 6 1.14 -13.10 -0.91
CA LEU A 6 0.53 -11.77 -0.86
C LEU A 6 -0.52 -11.66 0.26
N PHE A 7 -1.38 -12.67 0.37
CA PHE A 7 -2.38 -12.73 1.44
C PHE A 7 -1.73 -12.90 2.82
N LEU A 8 -0.74 -13.80 2.93
CA LEU A 8 -0.03 -14.06 4.17
C LEU A 8 0.76 -12.85 4.67
N ALA A 9 1.23 -11.96 3.80
CA ALA A 9 1.90 -10.72 4.20
C ALA A 9 1.00 -9.85 5.10
N VAL A 10 -0.30 -9.76 4.76
CA VAL A 10 -1.29 -9.00 5.56
C VAL A 10 -1.58 -9.71 6.88
N VAL A 11 -1.74 -11.04 6.85
CA VAL A 11 -1.95 -11.84 8.07
C VAL A 11 -0.75 -11.70 9.02
N PHE A 12 0.46 -11.76 8.49
CA PHE A 12 1.69 -11.59 9.25
C PHE A 12 1.76 -10.19 9.89
N GLY A 13 1.47 -9.14 9.12
CA GLY A 13 1.41 -7.77 9.66
C GLY A 13 0.40 -7.61 10.81
N TYR A 14 -0.78 -8.24 10.71
CA TYR A 14 -1.76 -8.25 11.80
C TYR A 14 -1.26 -8.98 13.05
N ILE A 15 -0.59 -10.13 12.89
CA ILE A 15 -0.02 -10.88 14.01
C ILE A 15 1.04 -10.03 14.72
N VAL A 16 1.95 -9.42 13.95
CA VAL A 16 2.98 -8.52 14.48
C VAL A 16 2.34 -7.36 15.24
N ALA A 17 1.33 -6.70 14.67
CA ALA A 17 0.62 -5.62 15.34
C ALA A 17 -0.14 -6.05 16.61
N SER A 18 -0.64 -7.29 16.66
CA SER A 18 -1.35 -7.81 17.84
C SER A 18 -0.42 -8.13 19.00
N ILE A 19 0.84 -8.48 18.71
CA ILE A 19 1.89 -8.75 19.72
C ILE A 19 2.52 -7.44 20.20
N LEU A 20 2.72 -6.49 19.29
CA LEU A 20 3.26 -5.18 19.62
C LEU A 20 2.24 -4.33 20.38
N SER A 21 2.65 -3.73 21.50
CA SER A 21 1.78 -2.82 22.25
C SER A 21 1.54 -1.52 21.48
N SER A 22 0.27 -1.10 21.33
CA SER A 22 -0.13 0.13 20.61
C SER A 22 0.41 1.43 21.22
N LYS A 23 1.04 1.37 22.40
CA LYS A 23 1.62 2.53 23.10
C LYS A 23 2.84 3.14 22.38
N ASN A 24 3.42 2.46 21.38
CA ASN A 24 4.59 2.92 20.64
C ASN A 24 4.25 3.68 19.34
N VAL A 25 3.39 4.71 19.44
CA VAL A 25 2.97 5.56 18.30
C VAL A 25 4.16 6.15 17.53
N LYS A 26 5.30 6.39 18.18
CA LYS A 26 6.54 6.83 17.51
C LYS A 26 7.03 5.85 16.44
N ASN A 27 6.87 4.54 16.66
CA ASN A 27 7.30 3.53 15.70
C ASN A 27 6.39 3.46 14.47
N ILE A 28 5.10 3.85 14.60
CA ILE A 28 4.16 3.91 13.47
C ILE A 28 4.71 4.83 12.36
N SER A 29 5.26 6.00 12.74
CA SER A 29 5.86 6.92 11.77
C SER A 29 7.07 6.34 11.03
N LEU A 30 7.85 5.45 11.68
CA LEU A 30 8.99 4.78 11.06
C LEU A 30 8.55 3.66 10.12
N TYR A 31 7.54 2.86 10.51
CA TYR A 31 6.95 1.85 9.62
C TYR A 31 6.35 2.48 8.37
N LEU A 32 5.65 3.61 8.53
CA LEU A 32 5.12 4.41 7.42
C LEU A 32 6.25 4.95 6.54
N ALA A 33 7.27 5.59 7.12
CA ALA A 33 8.40 6.11 6.36
C ALA A 33 9.13 5.02 5.57
N PHE A 34 9.36 3.85 6.17
CA PHE A 34 9.91 2.68 5.48
C PHE A 34 9.01 2.26 4.30
N SER A 35 7.73 2.05 4.56
CA SER A 35 6.74 1.57 3.59
C SER A 35 6.61 2.50 2.39
N GLY A 36 6.53 3.82 2.63
CA GLY A 36 6.47 4.84 1.59
C GLY A 36 7.76 4.93 0.78
N ALA A 37 8.92 5.00 1.44
CA ALA A 37 10.21 5.05 0.74
C ALA A 37 10.49 3.79 -0.08
N PHE A 38 10.14 2.63 0.46
CA PHE A 38 10.33 1.35 -0.20
C PHE A 38 9.45 1.24 -1.45
N LEU A 39 8.15 1.57 -1.33
CA LEU A 39 7.21 1.55 -2.46
C LEU A 39 7.61 2.57 -3.54
N LEU A 40 8.02 3.79 -3.14
CA LEU A 40 8.53 4.79 -4.07
C LEU A 40 9.75 4.27 -4.83
N SER A 41 10.68 3.62 -4.13
CA SER A 41 11.92 3.11 -4.73
C SER A 41 11.65 1.98 -5.73
N ILE A 42 10.81 1.00 -5.39
CA ILE A 42 10.40 -0.04 -6.34
C ILE A 42 9.68 0.57 -7.55
N THR A 43 8.86 1.60 -7.33
CA THR A 43 8.19 2.31 -8.43
C THR A 43 9.19 2.98 -9.38
N LEU A 44 10.24 3.60 -8.82
CA LEU A 44 11.27 4.31 -9.59
C LEU A 44 12.26 3.36 -10.29
N PHE A 45 12.66 2.26 -9.64
CA PHE A 45 13.71 1.38 -10.15
C PHE A 45 13.20 0.25 -11.05
N GLU A 46 11.98 -0.24 -10.80
CA GLU A 46 11.43 -1.40 -11.52
C GLU A 46 10.29 -0.97 -12.47
N LEU A 47 9.22 -0.40 -11.91
CA LEU A 47 7.97 -0.22 -12.65
C LEU A 47 8.03 0.88 -13.70
N LEU A 48 8.60 2.04 -13.35
CA LEU A 48 8.70 3.16 -14.27
C LEU A 48 9.54 2.81 -15.51
N PRO A 49 10.77 2.27 -15.36
CA PRO A 49 11.54 1.81 -16.52
C PRO A 49 10.75 0.80 -17.37
N GLU A 50 10.16 -0.23 -16.76
CA GLU A 50 9.40 -1.26 -17.48
C GLU A 50 8.26 -0.67 -18.32
N VAL A 51 7.46 0.23 -17.74
CA VAL A 51 6.34 0.86 -18.44
C VAL A 51 6.82 1.81 -19.54
N PHE A 52 7.84 2.62 -19.30
CA PHE A 52 8.33 3.58 -20.30
C PHE A 52 9.06 2.91 -21.47
N GLU A 53 9.64 1.72 -21.26
CA GLU A 53 10.27 0.94 -22.33
C GLU A 53 9.27 0.20 -23.21
N ASN A 54 8.15 -0.25 -22.64
CA ASN A 54 7.23 -1.17 -23.33
C ASN A 54 5.89 -0.56 -23.75
N LEU A 55 5.46 0.57 -23.16
CA LEU A 55 4.22 1.22 -23.53
C LEU A 55 4.44 2.25 -24.63
N GLU A 56 3.92 1.96 -25.83
CA GLU A 56 3.90 2.91 -26.92
C GLU A 56 2.99 4.12 -26.58
N GLY A 57 3.42 5.33 -26.95
CA GLY A 57 2.65 6.56 -26.75
C GLY A 57 3.09 7.37 -25.52
N ASN A 58 2.14 7.80 -24.68
CA ASN A 58 2.40 8.66 -23.53
C ASN A 58 1.98 7.99 -22.21
N PRO A 59 2.87 7.22 -21.55
CA PRO A 59 2.62 6.59 -20.26
C PRO A 59 2.17 7.57 -19.17
N GLY A 60 2.62 8.83 -19.26
CA GLY A 60 2.32 9.87 -18.28
C GLY A 60 0.84 10.15 -18.10
N ILE A 61 0.01 9.96 -19.14
CA ILE A 61 -1.45 10.14 -19.04
C ILE A 61 -2.05 9.09 -18.11
N PHE A 62 -1.66 7.82 -18.26
CA PHE A 62 -2.15 6.73 -17.42
C PHE A 62 -1.64 6.86 -15.98
N ILE A 63 -0.39 7.29 -15.79
CA ILE A 63 0.16 7.62 -14.46
C ILE A 63 -0.67 8.74 -13.81
N MET A 64 -0.99 9.81 -14.54
CA MET A 64 -1.82 10.90 -14.02
C MET A 64 -3.22 10.42 -13.64
N ILE A 65 -3.84 9.56 -14.46
CA ILE A 65 -5.13 8.93 -14.15
C ILE A 65 -5.02 8.13 -12.83
N GLY A 66 -3.95 7.36 -12.64
CA GLY A 66 -3.69 6.63 -11.40
C GLY A 66 -3.61 7.53 -10.17
N ILE A 67 -2.89 8.65 -10.27
CA ILE A 67 -2.81 9.66 -9.20
C ILE A 67 -4.21 10.20 -8.87
N LEU A 68 -5.00 10.59 -9.88
CA LEU A 68 -6.35 11.13 -9.69
C LEU A 68 -7.31 10.11 -9.08
N ILE A 69 -7.22 8.84 -9.50
CA ILE A 69 -7.97 7.74 -8.89
C ILE A 69 -7.61 7.63 -7.40
N GLN A 70 -6.31 7.62 -7.06
CA GLN A 70 -5.90 7.47 -5.68
C GLN A 70 -6.30 8.67 -4.80
N ILE A 71 -6.21 9.90 -5.31
CA ILE A 71 -6.73 11.10 -4.62
C ILE A 71 -8.22 10.92 -4.31
N GLY A 72 -9.00 10.42 -5.28
CA GLY A 72 -10.42 10.11 -5.09
C GLY A 72 -10.65 9.06 -4.01
N LEU A 73 -9.87 7.98 -4.02
CA LEU A 73 -9.95 6.91 -3.00
C LEU A 73 -9.56 7.44 -1.60
N GLU A 74 -8.53 8.27 -1.50
CA GLU A 74 -8.06 8.84 -0.23
C GLU A 74 -9.13 9.73 0.43
N PHE A 75 -9.88 10.50 -0.36
CA PHE A 75 -11.01 11.29 0.17
C PHE A 75 -12.01 10.41 0.94
N PHE A 76 -12.25 9.19 0.46
CA PHE A 76 -13.12 8.21 1.12
C PHE A 76 -12.43 7.47 2.27
N SER A 77 -11.09 7.33 2.24
CA SER A 77 -10.31 6.69 3.31
C SER A 77 -10.09 7.63 4.52
N LYS A 78 -10.26 8.94 4.33
CA LYS A 78 -9.93 9.99 5.31
C LYS A 78 -8.47 9.91 5.80
N GLY A 79 -7.57 9.38 4.96
CA GLY A 79 -6.15 9.26 5.29
C GLY A 79 -5.82 8.23 6.37
N SER A 80 -6.68 7.24 6.62
CA SER A 80 -6.37 6.17 7.60
C SER A 80 -5.18 5.31 7.19
N GLU A 81 -4.83 5.29 5.90
CA GLU A 81 -3.65 4.60 5.37
C GLU A 81 -2.33 5.28 5.77
N HIS A 82 -2.38 6.55 6.19
CA HIS A 82 -1.23 7.32 6.71
C HIS A 82 -1.27 7.46 8.24
N GLY A 83 -2.23 6.82 8.93
CA GLY A 83 -2.30 6.75 10.39
C GLY A 83 -3.08 7.87 11.09
N HIS A 84 -3.89 8.65 10.37
CA HIS A 84 -4.79 9.63 10.99
C HIS A 84 -5.93 8.94 11.74
N VAL A 85 -6.11 9.29 13.02
CA VAL A 85 -7.17 8.74 13.87
C VAL A 85 -8.14 9.87 14.22
N HIS A 86 -9.32 9.89 13.61
CA HIS A 86 -10.45 10.64 14.16
C HIS A 86 -11.19 9.76 15.17
N LEU A 87 -10.87 9.98 16.45
CA LEU A 87 -11.52 9.31 17.58
C LEU A 87 -12.95 9.84 17.74
N SER A 88 -13.91 9.22 17.06
CA SER A 88 -15.32 9.38 17.42
C SER A 88 -15.63 8.53 18.67
N THR A 89 -16.24 9.15 19.68
CA THR A 89 -16.49 8.58 21.02
C THR A 89 -17.68 7.60 21.09
N GLY A 90 -18.18 7.09 19.96
CA GLY A 90 -19.35 6.23 19.86
C GLY A 90 -19.05 4.74 19.54
N LYS A 91 -20.09 3.91 19.52
CA LYS A 91 -20.00 2.54 18.94
C LYS A 91 -19.56 2.67 17.49
N GLN A 92 -18.39 2.13 17.18
CA GLN A 92 -17.90 2.15 15.81
C GLN A 92 -18.69 1.15 14.95
N THR A 93 -19.36 1.65 13.92
CA THR A 93 -19.97 0.83 12.88
C THR A 93 -18.90 0.33 11.91
N PHE A 94 -19.16 -0.80 11.24
CA PHE A 94 -18.21 -1.34 10.26
C PHE A 94 -17.84 -0.27 9.22
N PRO A 95 -16.55 0.03 9.00
CA PRO A 95 -16.15 1.18 8.18
C PRO A 95 -16.18 0.81 6.69
N LEU A 96 -17.38 0.65 6.13
CA LEU A 96 -17.59 0.14 4.78
C LEU A 96 -16.95 1.01 3.70
N VAL A 97 -17.07 2.34 3.82
CA VAL A 97 -16.48 3.29 2.87
C VAL A 97 -14.96 3.15 2.83
N LEU A 98 -14.35 3.02 4.01
CA LEU A 98 -12.91 2.78 4.14
C LEU A 98 -12.52 1.44 3.53
N LEU A 99 -13.32 0.39 3.76
CA LEU A 99 -13.06 -0.93 3.19
C LEU A 99 -13.06 -0.86 1.67
N ILE A 100 -14.09 -0.26 1.07
CA ILE A 100 -14.21 -0.18 -0.39
C ILE A 100 -13.02 0.59 -0.98
N SER A 101 -12.69 1.75 -0.40
CA SER A 101 -11.56 2.57 -0.87
C SER A 101 -10.24 1.79 -0.84
N LEU A 102 -9.86 1.25 0.32
CA LEU A 102 -8.61 0.49 0.47
C LEU A 102 -8.61 -0.82 -0.34
N SER A 103 -9.77 -1.43 -0.54
CA SER A 103 -9.90 -2.63 -1.35
C SER A 103 -9.66 -2.36 -2.82
N LEU A 104 -10.17 -1.23 -3.35
CA LEU A 104 -9.92 -0.81 -4.73
C LEU A 104 -8.44 -0.44 -4.92
N HIS A 105 -7.85 0.28 -3.98
CA HIS A 105 -6.42 0.56 -3.97
C HIS A 105 -5.60 -0.74 -4.03
N ALA A 106 -5.86 -1.68 -3.11
CA ALA A 106 -5.14 -2.95 -3.05
C ALA A 106 -5.38 -3.86 -4.26
N LEU A 107 -6.55 -3.74 -4.92
CA LEU A 107 -6.83 -4.44 -6.18
C LEU A 107 -5.94 -3.92 -7.31
N ILE A 108 -5.86 -2.59 -7.47
CA ILE A 108 -5.05 -1.94 -8.51
C ILE A 108 -3.57 -2.28 -8.32
N GLU A 109 -3.09 -2.29 -7.08
CA GLU A 109 -1.74 -2.73 -6.71
C GLU A 109 -1.41 -4.16 -7.17
N GLY A 110 -2.41 -5.03 -7.27
CA GLY A 110 -2.21 -6.42 -7.68
C GLY A 110 -2.01 -6.62 -9.19
N PHE A 111 -2.44 -5.67 -10.02
CA PHE A 111 -2.39 -5.81 -11.48
C PHE A 111 -0.98 -5.90 -12.09
N PRO A 112 0.01 -5.08 -11.66
CA PRO A 112 1.34 -5.11 -12.25
C PRO A 112 2.15 -6.35 -11.85
N ILE A 113 1.63 -7.18 -10.92
CA ILE A 113 2.24 -8.44 -10.49
C ILE A 113 2.00 -9.51 -11.58
N SER A 114 2.64 -9.35 -12.73
CA SER A 114 2.55 -10.31 -13.83
C SER A 114 3.96 -10.72 -14.27
N GLY A 115 4.16 -12.02 -14.55
CA GLY A 115 5.45 -12.56 -15.02
C GLY A 115 6.48 -12.86 -13.92
N ASP A 116 7.76 -12.75 -14.30
CA ASP A 116 8.97 -13.11 -13.53
C ASP A 116 9.60 -11.91 -12.76
N ASN A 117 8.89 -10.79 -12.60
CA ASN A 117 9.45 -9.58 -12.00
C ASN A 117 9.59 -9.67 -10.46
N ASN A 118 10.58 -8.96 -9.92
CA ASN A 118 10.86 -8.89 -8.48
C ASN A 118 9.77 -8.12 -7.70
N LEU A 119 8.79 -7.57 -8.41
CA LEU A 119 7.69 -6.78 -7.88
C LEU A 119 6.85 -7.54 -6.83
N LEU A 120 6.70 -8.87 -6.97
CA LEU A 120 5.98 -9.68 -5.98
C LEU A 120 6.55 -9.45 -4.57
N TRP A 121 7.88 -9.51 -4.45
CA TRP A 121 8.55 -9.32 -3.17
C TRP A 121 8.50 -7.87 -2.71
N GLY A 122 8.59 -6.92 -3.64
CA GLY A 122 8.38 -5.51 -3.35
C GLY A 122 7.03 -5.27 -2.68
N ILE A 123 5.95 -5.79 -3.26
CA ILE A 123 4.60 -5.62 -2.73
C ILE A 123 4.40 -6.39 -1.41
N VAL A 124 4.94 -7.60 -1.28
CA VAL A 124 4.91 -8.35 0.00
C VAL A 124 5.56 -7.54 1.13
N ILE A 125 6.75 -6.95 0.88
CA ILE A 125 7.48 -6.16 1.88
C ILE A 125 6.71 -4.88 2.23
N HIS A 126 6.10 -4.20 1.26
CA HIS A 126 5.28 -3.01 1.47
C HIS A 126 3.99 -3.30 2.27
N LYS A 127 3.33 -4.44 2.00
CA LYS A 127 2.06 -4.82 2.64
C LYS A 127 2.17 -5.08 4.14
N ILE A 128 3.32 -5.55 4.62
CA ILE A 128 3.52 -5.85 6.04
C ILE A 128 3.38 -4.59 6.91
N PRO A 129 4.15 -3.50 6.67
CA PRO A 129 3.95 -2.22 7.36
C PRO A 129 2.52 -1.68 7.27
N VAL A 130 1.89 -1.71 6.10
CA VAL A 130 0.52 -1.21 5.91
C VAL A 130 -0.47 -1.98 6.78
N ALA A 131 -0.39 -3.31 6.79
CA ALA A 131 -1.21 -4.15 7.65
C ALA A 131 -0.98 -3.87 9.13
N ILE A 132 0.27 -3.59 9.55
CA ILE A 132 0.58 -3.19 10.92
C ILE A 132 -0.09 -1.86 11.28
N VAL A 133 0.05 -0.85 10.43
CA VAL A 133 -0.53 0.50 10.65
C VAL A 133 -2.04 0.42 10.72
N LEU A 134 -2.67 -0.28 9.78
CA LEU A 134 -4.13 -0.44 9.74
C LEU A 134 -4.64 -1.19 10.97
N SER A 135 -3.94 -2.25 11.39
CA SER A 135 -4.26 -2.97 12.63
C SER A 135 -4.23 -2.04 13.84
N PHE A 136 -3.20 -1.20 13.97
CA PHE A 136 -3.13 -0.20 15.04
C PHE A 136 -4.22 0.86 14.95
N PHE A 137 -4.58 1.31 13.75
CA PHE A 137 -5.71 2.22 13.54
C PHE A 137 -7.00 1.62 14.12
N PHE A 138 -7.34 0.39 13.75
CA PHE A 138 -8.54 -0.29 14.25
C PHE A 138 -8.50 -0.51 15.77
N ILE A 139 -7.36 -0.94 16.31
CA ILE A 139 -7.18 -1.16 17.75
C ILE A 139 -7.34 0.15 18.53
N ASN A 140 -6.70 1.23 18.08
CA ASN A 140 -6.73 2.53 18.76
C ASN A 140 -8.10 3.23 18.63
N ALA A 141 -8.80 3.03 17.52
CA ALA A 141 -10.18 3.47 17.32
C ALA A 141 -11.22 2.59 18.05
N LYS A 142 -10.77 1.59 18.83
CA LYS A 142 -11.59 0.69 19.65
C LYS A 142 -12.60 -0.16 18.86
N TYR A 143 -12.27 -0.51 17.62
CA TYR A 143 -13.03 -1.51 16.87
C TYR A 143 -12.91 -2.90 17.52
N THR A 144 -13.93 -3.74 17.33
CA THR A 144 -13.87 -5.12 17.83
C THR A 144 -12.85 -5.93 17.04
N ARG A 145 -12.18 -6.89 17.70
CA ARG A 145 -11.23 -7.81 17.05
C ARG A 145 -11.84 -8.53 15.84
N LYS A 146 -13.12 -8.90 15.90
CA LYS A 146 -13.84 -9.52 14.77
C LYS A 146 -13.93 -8.59 13.57
N THR A 147 -14.26 -7.32 13.80
CA THR A 147 -14.28 -6.29 12.75
C THR A 147 -12.92 -6.10 12.11
N THR A 148 -11.86 -5.97 12.92
CA THR A 148 -10.49 -5.79 12.43
C THR A 148 -10.04 -6.96 11.56
N ILE A 149 -10.24 -8.20 12.04
CA ILE A 149 -9.87 -9.41 11.30
C ILE A 149 -10.67 -9.50 9.99
N LEU A 150 -11.99 -9.32 10.03
CA LEU A 150 -12.82 -9.40 8.83
C LEU A 150 -12.39 -8.36 7.79
N PHE A 151 -12.14 -7.12 8.23
CA PHE A 151 -11.64 -6.06 7.37
C PHE A 151 -10.31 -6.45 6.71
N LEU A 152 -9.33 -6.90 7.50
CA LEU A 152 -7.99 -7.24 7.01
C LEU A 152 -7.99 -8.45 6.09
N LEU A 153 -8.87 -9.43 6.32
CA LEU A 153 -9.01 -10.59 5.43
C LEU A 153 -9.57 -10.17 4.08
N ILE A 154 -10.60 -9.32 4.04
CA ILE A 154 -11.17 -8.81 2.78
C ILE A 154 -10.11 -7.97 2.06
N PHE A 155 -9.51 -7.00 2.75
CA PHE A 155 -8.46 -6.14 2.20
C PHE A 155 -7.27 -6.95 1.67
N GLY A 156 -6.78 -7.92 2.43
CA GLY A 156 -5.63 -8.75 2.05
C GLY A 156 -5.91 -9.70 0.88
N ALA A 157 -7.18 -10.00 0.59
CA ALA A 157 -7.56 -10.79 -0.58
C ALA A 157 -7.52 -9.99 -1.88
N MET A 158 -7.58 -8.65 -1.82
CA MET A 158 -7.72 -7.81 -3.01
C MET A 158 -6.48 -7.79 -3.91
N THR A 159 -5.28 -7.75 -3.33
CA THR A 159 -4.03 -7.79 -4.13
C THR A 159 -3.86 -9.13 -4.85
N PRO A 160 -3.99 -10.31 -4.19
CA PRO A 160 -4.09 -11.59 -4.89
C PRO A 160 -5.17 -11.62 -5.97
N LEU A 161 -6.34 -11.03 -5.71
CA LEU A 161 -7.43 -10.96 -6.68
C LEU A 161 -7.05 -10.13 -7.92
N GLY A 162 -6.42 -8.97 -7.74
CA GLY A 162 -5.95 -8.13 -8.85
C GLY A 162 -4.95 -8.88 -9.72
N THR A 163 -3.97 -9.53 -9.09
CA THR A 163 -2.99 -10.39 -9.76
C THR A 163 -3.68 -11.52 -10.54
N TYR A 164 -4.66 -12.18 -9.92
CA TYR A 164 -5.39 -13.27 -10.56
C TYR A 164 -6.18 -12.79 -11.76
N LEU A 165 -6.87 -11.65 -11.67
CA LEU A 165 -7.62 -11.05 -12.78
C LEU A 165 -6.73 -10.70 -13.96
N MET A 166 -5.49 -10.25 -13.72
CA MET A 166 -4.50 -10.01 -14.77
C MET A 166 -4.09 -11.30 -15.48
N ASP A 167 -3.86 -12.39 -14.74
CA ASP A 167 -3.47 -13.68 -15.33
C ASP A 167 -4.57 -14.32 -16.19
N ILE A 168 -5.83 -14.22 -15.77
CA ILE A 168 -6.92 -14.96 -16.42
C ILE A 168 -7.61 -14.20 -17.55
N SER A 169 -7.40 -12.88 -17.66
CA SER A 169 -8.12 -12.02 -18.60
C SER A 169 -7.21 -11.61 -19.76
N PRO A 170 -7.37 -12.21 -20.96
CA PRO A 170 -6.58 -11.83 -22.13
C PRO A 170 -6.77 -10.35 -22.50
N THR A 171 -7.98 -9.81 -22.30
CA THR A 171 -8.28 -8.40 -22.53
C THR A 171 -7.51 -7.51 -21.57
N LEU A 172 -7.40 -7.87 -20.29
CA LEU A 172 -6.65 -7.07 -19.32
C LEU A 172 -5.15 -7.16 -19.59
N PHE A 173 -4.66 -8.37 -19.91
CA PHE A 173 -3.26 -8.61 -20.26
C PHE A 173 -2.81 -7.84 -21.51
N LYS A 174 -3.71 -7.66 -22.49
CA LYS A 174 -3.46 -6.81 -23.67
C LYS A 174 -3.10 -5.37 -23.28
N TYR A 175 -3.70 -4.84 -22.22
CA TYR A 175 -3.46 -3.48 -21.71
C TYR A 175 -2.61 -3.47 -20.45
N LYS A 176 -1.73 -4.47 -20.26
CA LYS A 176 -0.97 -4.65 -19.02
C LYS A 176 -0.12 -3.43 -18.68
N PHE A 177 0.50 -2.77 -19.66
CA PHE A 177 1.38 -1.64 -19.39
C PHE A 177 0.62 -0.36 -19.06
N GLU A 178 -0.55 -0.15 -19.67
CA GLU A 178 -1.47 0.94 -19.33
C GLU A 178 -2.02 0.78 -17.90
N VAL A 179 -2.40 -0.44 -17.53
CA VAL A 179 -2.87 -0.76 -16.17
C VAL A 179 -1.72 -0.64 -15.17
N SER A 180 -0.51 -1.08 -15.53
CA SER A 180 0.69 -0.87 -14.72
C SER A 180 1.02 0.61 -14.55
N ALA A 181 0.86 1.43 -15.59
CA ALA A 181 1.03 2.88 -15.50
C ALA A 181 0.02 3.52 -14.53
N ILE A 182 -1.24 3.06 -14.54
CA ILE A 182 -2.24 3.49 -13.54
C ILE A 182 -1.79 3.09 -12.12
N ALA A 183 -1.31 1.86 -11.93
CA ALA A 183 -0.81 1.42 -10.63
C ALA A 183 0.43 2.21 -10.16
N ILE A 184 1.34 2.58 -11.07
CA ILE A 184 2.45 3.50 -10.79
C ILE A 184 1.93 4.83 -10.26
N GLY A 185 0.90 5.41 -10.89
CA GLY A 185 0.27 6.64 -10.41
C GLY A 185 -0.28 6.51 -8.98
N VAL A 186 -0.95 5.39 -8.70
CA VAL A 186 -1.43 5.04 -7.36
C VAL A 186 -0.26 4.96 -6.36
N PHE A 187 0.81 4.26 -6.71
CA PHE A 187 1.98 4.10 -5.85
C PHE A 187 2.72 5.41 -5.60
N LEU A 188 2.90 6.24 -6.63
CA LEU A 188 3.53 7.55 -6.50
C LEU A 188 2.74 8.44 -5.52
N HIS A 189 1.41 8.48 -5.65
CA HIS A 189 0.58 9.26 -4.74
C HIS A 189 0.69 8.74 -3.29
N VAL A 190 0.41 7.46 -3.04
CA VAL A 190 0.46 6.90 -1.68
C VAL A 190 1.84 7.03 -1.06
N SER A 191 2.89 6.67 -1.79
CA SER A 191 4.25 6.68 -1.26
C SER A 191 4.72 8.09 -0.89
N THR A 192 4.43 9.09 -1.73
CA THR A 192 4.82 10.48 -1.47
C THR A 192 4.00 11.09 -0.34
N THR A 193 2.67 10.88 -0.30
CA THR A 193 1.82 11.31 0.82
C THR A 193 2.34 10.74 2.14
N ILE A 194 2.62 9.43 2.20
CA ILE A 194 3.20 8.80 3.40
C ILE A 194 4.55 9.41 3.79
N LEU A 195 5.45 9.60 2.83
CA LEU A 195 6.80 10.12 3.08
C LEU A 195 6.76 11.55 3.65
N PHE A 196 5.94 12.42 3.07
CA PHE A 196 5.84 13.82 3.47
C PHE A 196 4.99 14.00 4.73
N GLU A 197 3.84 13.33 4.84
CA GLU A 197 2.91 13.48 5.96
C GLU A 197 3.40 12.81 7.25
N SER A 198 4.25 11.77 7.15
CA SER A 198 4.93 11.20 8.32
C SER A 198 5.98 12.13 8.95
N SER A 199 6.21 13.33 8.40
CA SER A 199 7.12 14.34 8.97
C SER A 199 6.38 15.26 9.92
N LYS A 200 6.58 15.10 11.24
CA LYS A 200 6.06 16.06 12.22
C LYS A 200 6.92 17.34 12.25
N ASP A 201 6.30 18.48 11.98
CA ASP A 201 6.84 19.84 12.22
C ASP A 201 8.18 20.18 11.54
N HIS A 202 8.50 19.55 10.40
CA HIS A 202 9.75 19.75 9.65
C HIS A 202 11.05 19.59 10.46
N LYS A 203 10.99 18.97 11.65
CA LYS A 203 12.18 18.71 12.47
C LYS A 203 12.96 17.53 11.90
N PHE A 204 14.27 17.70 11.76
CA PHE A 204 15.16 16.64 11.32
C PHE A 204 15.05 15.42 12.24
N ASN A 205 14.81 14.24 11.65
CA ASN A 205 14.74 12.97 12.36
C ASN A 205 15.69 11.96 11.70
N LEU A 206 16.85 11.74 12.34
CA LEU A 206 17.89 10.86 11.82
C LEU A 206 17.39 9.41 11.65
N SER A 207 16.60 8.88 12.60
CA SER A 207 16.05 7.53 12.50
C SER A 207 15.15 7.38 11.26
N LYS A 208 14.36 8.41 10.94
CA LYS A 208 13.52 8.42 9.73
C LYS A 208 14.39 8.41 8.46
N VAL A 209 15.42 9.26 8.41
CA VAL A 209 16.35 9.33 7.26
C VAL A 209 17.05 7.98 7.05
N LEU A 210 17.56 7.36 8.12
CA LEU A 210 18.22 6.05 8.05
C LEU A 210 17.26 4.96 7.55
N VAL A 211 16.01 4.97 8.00
CA VAL A 211 14.98 4.03 7.55
C VAL A 211 14.63 4.23 6.07
N ILE A 212 14.54 5.49 5.60
CA ILE A 212 14.33 5.81 4.19
C ILE A 212 15.50 5.31 3.35
N LEU A 213 16.75 5.59 3.77
CA LEU A 213 17.95 5.11 3.06
C LEU A 213 18.00 3.59 3.01
N PHE A 214 17.69 2.92 4.12
CA PHE A 214 17.62 1.47 4.18
C PHE A 214 16.55 0.91 3.23
N ALA A 215 15.37 1.52 3.16
CA ALA A 215 14.32 1.14 2.23
C ALA A 215 14.75 1.28 0.76
N VAL A 216 15.42 2.38 0.41
CA VAL A 216 15.94 2.63 -0.95
C VAL A 216 16.99 1.58 -1.32
N VAL A 217 17.96 1.33 -0.45
CA VAL A 217 19.01 0.33 -0.69
C VAL A 217 18.41 -1.06 -0.83
N LEU A 218 17.49 -1.44 0.06
CA LEU A 218 16.82 -2.74 0.00
C LEU A 218 16.05 -2.91 -1.32
N ALA A 219 15.31 -1.89 -1.75
CA ALA A 219 14.56 -1.93 -3.00
C ALA A 219 15.47 -2.00 -4.24
N TYR A 220 16.64 -1.34 -4.22
CA TYR A 220 17.58 -1.36 -5.34
C TYR A 220 18.22 -2.73 -5.59
N PHE A 221 18.45 -3.51 -4.52
CA PHE A 221 19.06 -4.84 -4.62
C PHE A 221 18.04 -5.98 -4.76
N LEU A 222 16.75 -5.65 -4.81
CA LEU A 222 15.68 -6.63 -4.85
C LEU A 222 15.43 -7.13 -6.27
#